data_AF-A0A2R3IKU2-F1
#
_entry.id   AF-A0A2R3IKU2-F1
#
_cell.length_a   1.000
_cell.length_b   1.000
_cell.length_c   1.000
_cell.angle_alpha   90.00
_cell.angle_beta   90.00
_cell.angle_gamma   90.00
#
_symmetry.space_group_name_H-M   'P 1'
#
loop_
_entity.id
_entity.type
_entity.pdbx_description
1 polymer ?
#
loop_
_entity_poly.entity_id
_entity_poly.type
_entity_poly.pdbx_seq_one_letter_code
_entity_poly.pdbx_strand_id
1 'polypeptide(L)' 'MMIDAEPLKPYLAAVAKAREDWESVGAAYDAAPAEKRGELFAVKFPLAEQAYYRACEELAFVVRAQVKDAESASAG' A
#
# COMPACT_ATOMS: atom_id res chain seq x y z
N MET A 1 17.41 18.04 -10.35
CA MET A 1 16.01 17.92 -9.90
C MET A 1 15.91 16.65 -9.05
N MET A 2 15.48 16.76 -7.80
CA MET A 2 15.40 15.64 -6.84
C MET A 2 13.93 15.47 -6.45
N ILE A 3 13.46 14.22 -6.42
CA ILE A 3 12.11 13.91 -5.92
C ILE A 3 12.05 14.32 -4.45
N ASP A 4 11.02 15.08 -4.08
CA ASP A 4 10.83 15.51 -2.69
C ASP A 4 10.25 14.36 -1.86
N ALA A 5 11.00 13.95 -0.85
CA ALA A 5 10.63 12.83 0.00
C ALA A 5 9.55 13.21 1.03
N GLU A 6 9.42 14.49 1.39
CA GLU A 6 8.47 14.94 2.41
C GLU A 6 6.99 14.70 2.05
N PRO A 7 6.49 15.06 0.85
CA PRO A 7 5.12 14.79 0.44
C PRO A 7 4.85 13.29 0.22
N LEU A 8 5.88 12.45 0.10
CA LEU A 8 5.73 10.99 -0.02
C LEU A 8 5.52 10.30 1.34
N LYS A 9 5.97 10.91 2.44
CA LYS A 9 5.86 10.35 3.81
C LYS A 9 4.46 9.78 4.14
N PRO A 10 3.33 10.50 3.92
CA PRO A 10 2.01 9.95 4.25
C PRO A 10 1.63 8.73 3.40
N TYR A 11 2.02 8.69 2.13
CA TYR A 11 1.74 7.57 1.23
C TYR A 11 2.59 6.34 1.58
N LEU A 12 3.86 6.54 1.92
CA LEU A 12 4.74 5.49 2.40
C LEU A 12 4.24 4.90 3.74
N ALA A 13 3.76 5.75 4.65
CA ALA A 13 3.15 5.30 5.90
C ALA A 13 1.86 4.51 5.65
N ALA A 14 1.02 4.92 4.68
CA ALA A 14 -0.19 4.19 4.31
C ALA A 14 0.13 2.81 3.72
N VAL A 15 1.14 2.69 2.85
CA VAL A 15 1.60 1.41 2.31
C VAL A 15 2.15 0.51 3.41
N ALA A 16 2.98 1.04 4.31
CA ALA A 16 3.52 0.29 5.44
C ALA A 16 2.39 -0.26 6.32
N LYS A 17 1.42 0.60 6.68
CA LYS A 17 0.27 0.19 7.47
C LYS A 17 -0.58 -0.88 6.77
N ALA A 18 -0.89 -0.70 5.48
CA ALA A 18 -1.69 -1.67 4.73
C ALA A 18 -0.99 -3.03 4.62
N ARG A 19 0.34 -3.03 4.49
CA ARG A 19 1.16 -4.23 4.52
C ARG A 19 1.09 -4.93 5.88
N GLU A 20 1.29 -4.18 6.98
CA GLU A 20 1.17 -4.74 8.33
C GLU A 20 -0.22 -5.34 8.58
N ASP A 21 -1.27 -4.66 8.15
CA ASP A 21 -2.65 -5.16 8.25
C ASP A 21 -2.84 -6.46 7.44
N TRP A 22 -2.25 -6.56 6.25
CA TRP A 22 -2.28 -7.79 5.43
C TRP A 22 -1.49 -8.95 6.07
N GLU A 23 -0.27 -8.69 6.57
CA GLU A 23 0.54 -9.67 7.28
C GLU A 23 -0.18 -10.16 8.56
N SER A 24 -0.86 -9.25 9.27
CA SER A 24 -1.67 -9.61 10.44
C SER A 24 -2.85 -10.50 10.10
N VAL A 25 -3.49 -10.31 8.95
CA VAL A 25 -4.58 -11.19 8.48
C VAL A 25 -4.04 -12.58 8.14
N GLY A 26 -2.85 -12.68 7.55
CA GLY A 26 -2.17 -13.96 7.31
C GLY A 26 -1.84 -14.70 8.60
N ALA A 27 -1.25 -14.01 9.58
CA ALA A 27 -0.97 -14.60 10.89
C ALA A 27 -2.25 -15.07 11.61
N ALA A 28 -3.34 -14.30 11.51
CA ALA A 28 -4.63 -14.69 12.06
C ALA A 28 -5.21 -15.94 11.37
N TYR A 29 -5.00 -16.09 10.07
CA TYR A 29 -5.42 -17.27 9.31
C TYR A 29 -4.65 -18.53 9.74
N ASP A 30 -3.33 -18.44 9.87
CA ASP A 30 -2.49 -19.57 10.30
C ASP A 30 -2.87 -20.05 11.70
N ALA A 31 -3.16 -19.10 12.61
CA ALA A 31 -3.58 -19.38 13.98
C ALA A 31 -5.05 -19.83 14.11
N ALA A 32 -5.89 -19.63 13.09
CA ALA A 32 -7.32 -19.91 13.18
C ALA A 32 -7.63 -21.42 13.07
N PRO A 33 -8.63 -21.92 13.82
CA PRO A 33 -9.17 -23.27 13.61
C PRO A 33 -9.80 -23.39 12.22
N ALA A 34 -9.79 -24.60 11.64
CA ALA A 34 -10.20 -24.86 10.26
C ALA A 34 -11.59 -24.30 9.89
N GLU A 35 -12.51 -24.30 10.85
CA GLU A 35 -13.88 -23.80 10.75
C GLU A 35 -13.96 -22.28 10.49
N LYS A 36 -12.94 -21.53 10.93
CA LYS A 36 -12.86 -20.06 10.81
C LYS A 36 -11.96 -19.59 9.67
N ARG A 37 -11.14 -20.48 9.11
CA ARG A 37 -10.23 -20.17 7.99
C ARG A 37 -10.99 -19.73 6.73
N GLY A 38 -12.17 -20.28 6.50
CA GLY A 38 -13.02 -19.91 5.35
C GLY A 38 -13.43 -18.44 5.34
N GLU A 39 -13.86 -17.89 6.48
CA GLU A 39 -14.25 -16.48 6.61
C GLU A 39 -13.04 -15.54 6.48
N LEU A 40 -11.92 -15.88 7.13
CA LEU A 40 -10.69 -15.09 7.06
C LEU A 40 -10.14 -15.03 5.62
N PHE A 41 -10.17 -16.14 4.90
CA PHE A 41 -9.73 -16.20 3.51
C PHE A 41 -10.72 -15.54 2.55
N ALA A 42 -12.03 -15.77 2.71
CA ALA A 42 -13.01 -15.26 1.76
C ALA A 42 -13.26 -13.75 1.86
N VAL A 43 -13.04 -13.16 3.04
CA VAL A 43 -13.42 -11.76 3.29
C VAL A 43 -12.22 -10.90 3.68
N LYS A 44 -11.44 -11.32 4.69
CA LYS A 44 -10.40 -10.44 5.25
C LYS A 44 -9.16 -10.33 4.36
N PHE A 45 -8.74 -11.43 3.75
CA PHE A 45 -7.60 -11.44 2.84
C PHE A 45 -7.82 -10.53 1.62
N PRO A 46 -8.91 -10.66 0.85
CA PRO A 46 -9.16 -9.80 -0.31
C PRO A 46 -9.27 -8.31 0.05
N LEU A 47 -9.87 -7.99 1.20
CA LEU A 47 -9.99 -6.61 1.66
C LEU A 47 -8.62 -6.00 2.02
N ALA A 48 -7.79 -6.74 2.74
CA ALA A 48 -6.45 -6.29 3.11
C ALA A 48 -5.53 -6.19 1.89
N GLU A 49 -5.60 -7.15 0.97
CA GLU A 49 -4.87 -7.14 -0.29
C GLU A 49 -5.28 -5.94 -1.17
N GLN A 50 -6.59 -5.71 -1.32
CA GLN A 50 -7.09 -4.55 -2.06
C GLN A 50 -6.65 -3.21 -1.44
N ALA A 51 -6.66 -3.11 -0.11
CA ALA A 51 -6.19 -1.92 0.60
C ALA A 51 -4.69 -1.67 0.35
N TYR A 52 -3.89 -2.74 0.36
CA TYR A 52 -2.46 -2.66 0.04
C TYR A 52 -2.20 -2.22 -1.40
N TYR A 53 -2.90 -2.82 -2.38
CA TYR A 53 -2.77 -2.42 -3.78
C TYR A 53 -3.16 -0.95 -3.99
N ARG A 54 -4.28 -0.52 -3.40
CA ARG A 54 -4.73 0.87 -3.50
C ARG A 54 -3.71 1.85 -2.90
N ALA A 55 -3.11 1.53 -1.76
CA ALA A 55 -2.06 2.36 -1.17
C ALA A 55 -0.82 2.45 -2.08
N CYS A 56 -0.45 1.34 -2.74
CA CYS A 56 0.63 1.33 -3.71
C CYS A 56 0.31 2.17 -4.97
N GLU A 57 -0.92 2.10 -5.46
CA GLU A 57 -1.38 2.88 -6.63
C GLU A 57 -1.33 4.39 -6.35
N GLU A 58 -1.83 4.82 -5.18
CA GLU A 58 -1.78 6.22 -4.76
C GLU A 58 -0.33 6.73 -4.64
N LEU A 59 0.57 5.92 -4.04
CA LEU A 59 1.99 6.25 -3.99
C LEU A 59 2.58 6.39 -5.40
N ALA A 60 2.29 5.45 -6.30
CA ALA A 60 2.79 5.47 -7.67
C ALA A 60 2.29 6.71 -8.43
N PHE A 61 1.04 7.13 -8.20
CA PHE A 61 0.47 8.33 -8.79
C PHE A 61 1.24 9.58 -8.37
N VAL A 62 1.49 9.75 -7.07
CA VAL A 62 2.22 10.93 -6.55
C VAL A 62 3.68 10.93 -7.00
N VAL A 63 4.35 9.78 -7.01
CA VAL A 63 5.72 9.68 -7.53
C VAL A 63 5.78 10.08 -9.01
N ARG A 64 4.83 9.61 -9.83
CA ARG A 64 4.76 9.98 -11.26
C ARG A 64 4.54 11.47 -11.46
N ALA A 65 3.71 12.11 -10.63
CA ALA A 65 3.48 13.55 -10.69
C ALA A 65 4.78 14.32 -10.38
N GLN A 66 5.48 13.95 -9.30
CA GLN A 66 6.75 14.59 -8.94
C GLN A 66 7.83 14.39 -9.99
N VAL A 67 7.92 13.21 -10.62
CA VAL A 67 8.85 12.98 -11.74
C VAL A 67 8.53 13.90 -12.91
N LYS A 68 7.25 14.03 -13.28
CA LYS A 68 6.84 14.90 -14.38
C LYS A 68 7.15 16.37 -14.10
N ASP A 69 6.91 16.84 -12.88
CA ASP A 69 7.27 18.20 -12.46
C ASP A 69 8.79 18.39 -12.47
N ALA A 70 9.53 17.34 -12.11
CA ALA A 70 10.99 17.31 -12.15
C ALA A 70 11.59 17.40 -13.55
N GLU A 71 11.02 16.66 -14.49
CA GLU A 71 11.41 16.73 -15.89
C GLU A 71 11.07 18.10 -16.49
N SER A 72 9.90 18.65 -16.16
CA SER A 72 9.45 19.96 -16.66
C SER A 72 10.33 21.11 -16.18
N ALA A 73 10.76 21.10 -14.91
CA ALA A 73 11.63 22.13 -14.36
C ALA A 73 13.09 22.03 -14.85
N SER A 74 13.49 20.88 -15.40
CA SER A 74 14.84 20.68 -15.96
C SER A 74 14.93 21.06 -17.44
N ALA A 75 13.78 21.27 -18.10
CA ALA A 75 13.66 21.60 -19.52
C ALA A 75 13.46 23.10 -19.80
N GLY A 76 13.32 23.93 -18.77
CA GLY A 76 13.22 25.39 -18.85
C GLY A 76 14.42 26.08 -18.22
#